data_AF-A0A8X6M963-F1
#
_entry.id   AF-A0A8X6M963-F1
#
_cell.length_a   1.000
_cell.length_b   1.000
_cell.length_c   1.000
_cell.angle_alpha   90.00
_cell.angle_beta   90.00
_cell.angle_gamma   90.00
#
_symmetry.space_group_name_H-M   'P 1'
#
loop_
_entity.id
_entity.type
_entity.pdbx_description
1 polymer ?
#
loop_
_entity_poly.entity_id
_entity_poly.type
_entity_poly.pdbx_seq_one_letter_code
_entity_poly.pdbx_strand_id
1 'polypeptide(L)'
;MELLSDCHLIFSPQTRLPLPAIKHVSFLREKMRALQPIPTFSHSNSSMFVPTNLKSCSHVFLRVDSVQPPLSQNYTGPHEVIRRTDSVHHLHKWKKESSFN
;
A
#
# COMPACT_ATOMS: atom_id res chain seq x y z
N MET A 1 -9.39 18.90 -26.58
CA MET A 1 -10.54 18.21 -25.96
C MET A 1 -10.68 16.86 -26.63
N GLU A 2 -9.79 15.92 -26.29
CA GLU A 2 -9.99 14.51 -26.63
C GLU A 2 -10.05 13.78 -25.30
N LEU A 3 -11.26 13.76 -24.73
CA LEU A 3 -11.59 12.97 -23.57
C LEU A 3 -12.77 12.07 -23.96
N LEU A 4 -12.62 10.79 -23.64
CA LEU A 4 -13.69 9.83 -23.40
C LEU A 4 -14.32 9.12 -24.62
N SER A 5 -13.54 8.29 -25.31
CA SER A 5 -14.02 7.10 -26.03
C SER A 5 -12.88 6.07 -26.01
N ASP A 6 -12.92 4.89 -25.40
CA ASP A 6 -14.01 4.07 -24.90
C ASP A 6 -13.44 3.16 -23.80
N CYS A 7 -13.40 3.62 -22.55
CA CYS A 7 -13.02 2.76 -21.41
C CYS A 7 -14.06 1.67 -21.09
N HIS A 8 -15.14 1.55 -21.88
CA HIS A 8 -16.21 0.58 -21.66
C HIS A 8 -15.89 -0.85 -22.13
N LEU A 9 -14.78 -1.05 -22.87
CA LEU A 9 -14.46 -2.36 -23.45
C LEU A 9 -13.62 -3.28 -22.57
N ILE A 10 -13.16 -2.83 -21.41
CA ILE A 10 -12.27 -3.64 -20.55
C ILE A 10 -13.06 -4.71 -19.76
N PHE A 11 -14.39 -4.58 -19.64
CA PHE A 11 -15.22 -5.48 -18.83
C PHE A 11 -16.59 -5.80 -19.44
N SER A 12 -16.68 -6.07 -20.74
CA SER A 12 -17.89 -6.72 -21.30
C SER A 12 -17.70 -8.24 -21.38
N PRO A 13 -18.43 -9.06 -20.58
CA PRO A 13 -18.36 -10.51 -20.67
C PRO A 13 -19.44 -10.98 -21.65
N GLN A 14 -19.24 -10.77 -22.94
CA GLN A 14 -20.05 -11.47 -23.95
C GLN A 14 -19.17 -12.27 -24.91
N THR A 15 -18.25 -13.05 -24.33
CA THR A 15 -17.78 -14.26 -25.01
C THR A 15 -18.86 -15.32 -24.90
N ARG A 16 -19.67 -15.51 -25.95
CA ARG A 16 -20.47 -16.73 -26.12
C ARG A 16 -19.49 -17.88 -26.36
N LEU A 17 -18.95 -18.41 -25.26
CA LEU A 17 -18.04 -19.55 -25.29
C LEU A 17 -18.81 -20.77 -25.82
N PRO A 18 -18.20 -21.60 -26.69
CA PRO A 18 -18.84 -22.83 -27.14
C PRO A 18 -19.16 -23.72 -25.94
N LEU A 19 -20.28 -24.45 -26.00
CA LEU A 19 -20.76 -25.35 -24.92
C LEU A 19 -19.66 -26.19 -24.21
N PRO A 20 -18.66 -26.77 -24.91
CA PRO A 20 -17.54 -27.45 -24.25
C PRO A 20 -16.66 -26.52 -23.40
N ALA A 21 -16.42 -25.28 -23.83
CA ALA A 21 -15.66 -24.28 -23.07
C ALA A 21 -16.43 -23.78 -21.85
N ILE A 22 -17.76 -23.64 -21.92
CA ILE A 22 -18.59 -23.30 -20.75
C ILE A 22 -18.45 -24.38 -19.66
N LYS A 23 -18.50 -25.67 -20.04
CA LYS A 23 -18.35 -26.79 -19.11
C LYS A 23 -16.97 -26.82 -18.43
N HIS A 24 -15.93 -26.47 -19.18
CA HIS A 24 -14.57 -26.44 -18.64
C HIS A 24 -14.39 -25.28 -17.64
N VAL A 25 -14.94 -24.10 -17.96
CA VAL A 25 -14.90 -22.94 -17.05
C VAL A 25 -15.70 -23.20 -15.77
N SER A 26 -16.87 -23.83 -15.85
CA SER A 26 -17.63 -24.21 -14.65
C SER A 26 -16.87 -25.22 -13.78
N PHE A 27 -16.23 -26.21 -14.40
CA PHE A 27 -15.40 -27.19 -13.71
C PHE A 27 -14.22 -26.54 -12.97
N LEU A 28 -13.49 -25.63 -13.63
CA LEU A 28 -12.39 -24.88 -13.02
C LEU A 28 -12.86 -24.06 -11.82
N ARG A 29 -13.99 -23.36 -11.95
CA ARG A 29 -14.56 -22.56 -10.86
C ARG A 29 -14.96 -23.43 -9.67
N GLU A 30 -15.53 -24.61 -9.92
CA GLU A 30 -15.89 -25.56 -8.88
C GLU A 30 -14.66 -26.12 -8.17
N LYS A 31 -13.61 -26.50 -8.91
CA LYS A 31 -12.35 -26.95 -8.33
C LYS A 31 -11.67 -25.86 -7.50
N MET A 32 -11.62 -24.63 -8.00
CA MET A 32 -11.03 -23.50 -7.26
C MET A 32 -11.83 -23.15 -6.01
N ARG A 33 -13.17 -23.27 -6.04
CA ARG A 33 -14.01 -23.09 -4.83
C ARG A 33 -13.78 -24.19 -3.78
N ALA A 34 -13.47 -25.40 -4.22
CA ALA A 34 -13.15 -26.52 -3.34
C ALA A 34 -11.77 -26.39 -2.68
N LEU A 35 -10.87 -25.55 -3.20
CA LEU A 35 -9.61 -25.24 -2.54
C LEU A 35 -9.88 -24.36 -1.32
N GLN A 36 -9.82 -24.95 -0.13
CA GLN A 36 -9.75 -24.19 1.11
C GLN A 36 -8.28 -23.85 1.39
N PRO A 37 -7.95 -22.59 1.70
CA PRO A 37 -6.63 -22.28 2.22
C PRO A 37 -6.44 -23.07 3.53
N ILE A 38 -5.29 -23.74 3.66
CA ILE A 38 -4.92 -24.36 4.92
C ILE A 38 -4.79 -23.22 5.93
N PRO A 39 -5.44 -23.29 7.12
CA PRO A 39 -5.26 -22.27 8.14
C PRO A 39 -3.77 -22.21 8.48
N THR A 40 -3.15 -21.09 8.12
CA THR A 40 -1.77 -20.81 8.49
C THR A 40 -1.74 -20.35 9.94
N PHE A 41 -0.60 -20.55 10.62
CA PHE A 41 -0.39 -19.90 11.90
C PHE A 41 -0.58 -18.40 11.72
N SER A 42 -1.48 -17.82 12.52
CA SER A 42 -1.64 -16.38 12.55
C SER A 42 -0.39 -15.75 13.16
N HIS A 43 0.50 -15.25 12.29
CA HIS A 43 1.57 -14.35 12.68
C HIS A 43 1.07 -12.91 12.90
N SER A 44 -0.25 -12.67 12.87
CA SER A 44 -0.83 -11.34 13.03
C SER A 44 -0.84 -10.85 14.47
N ASN A 45 -0.48 -11.68 15.45
CA ASN A 45 -0.26 -11.27 16.85
C ASN A 45 1.12 -10.62 17.05
N SER A 46 1.62 -9.90 16.05
CA SER A 46 2.86 -9.17 16.19
C SER A 46 2.55 -7.82 16.83
N SER A 47 2.75 -7.71 18.14
CA SER A 47 3.14 -6.41 18.70
C SER A 47 4.36 -5.99 17.91
N MET A 48 4.24 -4.99 17.03
CA MET A 48 5.38 -4.50 16.29
C MET A 48 6.51 -4.21 17.28
N PHE A 49 7.67 -4.83 17.07
CA PHE A 49 8.81 -4.59 17.93
C PHE A 49 9.26 -3.14 17.73
N VAL A 50 8.98 -2.29 18.71
CA VAL A 50 9.40 -0.89 18.73
C VAL A 50 10.59 -0.76 19.69
N PRO A 51 11.76 -0.32 19.21
CA PRO A 51 12.92 -0.08 20.07
C PRO A 51 12.59 0.87 21.23
N THR A 52 13.07 0.58 22.43
CA THR A 52 12.86 1.41 23.62
C THR A 52 13.38 2.83 23.44
N ASN A 53 14.49 2.99 22.73
CA ASN A 53 15.09 4.28 22.40
C ASN A 53 14.18 5.18 21.57
N LEU A 54 13.22 4.60 20.83
CA LEU A 54 12.24 5.37 20.05
C LEU A 54 11.24 6.11 20.97
N LYS A 55 11.05 5.64 22.20
CA LYS A 55 10.19 6.30 23.20
C LYS A 55 10.82 7.58 23.74
N SER A 56 12.16 7.67 23.74
CA SER A 56 12.93 8.79 24.29
C SER A 56 13.72 9.60 23.24
N CYS A 57 13.65 9.26 21.95
CA CYS A 57 14.47 9.87 20.91
C CYS A 57 14.13 11.35 20.68
N SER A 58 15.09 12.27 20.76
CA SER A 58 14.82 13.71 20.56
C SER A 58 14.39 14.07 19.13
N HIS A 59 14.85 13.30 18.15
CA HIS A 59 14.60 13.55 16.73
C HIS A 59 14.13 12.29 16.01
N VAL A 60 13.27 12.47 15.00
CA VAL A 60 12.78 11.39 14.13
C VAL A 60 12.87 11.78 12.66
N PHE A 61 13.06 10.78 11.79
CA PHE A 61 12.99 10.95 10.34
C PHE A 61 11.61 10.55 9.84
N LEU A 62 11.00 11.36 8.98
CA LEU A 62 9.67 11.10 8.43
C LEU A 62 9.75 10.58 7.01
N ARG A 63 9.09 9.46 6.75
CA ARG A 63 8.99 8.93 5.39
C ARG A 63 8.06 9.80 4.54
N VAL A 64 8.47 10.02 3.29
CA VAL A 64 7.70 10.69 2.25
C VAL A 64 7.10 9.61 1.35
N ASP A 65 5.79 9.38 1.47
CA ASP A 65 5.07 8.33 0.72
C ASP A 65 4.46 8.83 -0.60
N SER A 66 4.85 10.03 -1.05
CA SER A 66 4.47 10.51 -2.37
C SER A 66 5.39 9.92 -3.45
N VAL A 67 4.89 9.87 -4.70
CA VAL A 67 5.77 9.62 -5.85
C VAL A 67 6.82 10.72 -5.90
N GLN A 68 8.08 10.33 -5.97
CA GLN A 68 9.22 11.24 -6.01
C GLN A 68 10.10 10.93 -7.23
N PRO A 69 10.90 11.91 -7.71
CA PRO A 69 11.90 11.66 -8.74
C PRO A 69 12.89 10.56 -8.34
N PRO A 70 13.52 9.90 -9.32
CA PRO A 70 14.63 8.98 -9.04
C PRO A 70 15.71 9.63 -8.18
N LEU A 71 16.31 8.85 -7.27
CA LEU A 71 17.38 9.29 -6.35
C LEU A 71 16.98 10.40 -5.36
N SER A 72 15.70 10.67 -5.19
CA SER A 72 15.19 11.52 -4.11
C SER A 72 15.32 10.82 -2.75
N GLN A 73 15.47 11.62 -1.69
CA GLN A 73 15.54 11.09 -0.33
C GLN A 73 14.13 10.72 0.15
N ASN A 74 13.90 9.44 0.45
CA ASN A 74 12.62 8.93 0.94
C ASN A 74 12.23 9.44 2.33
N TYR A 75 13.17 10.02 3.08
CA TYR A 75 12.94 10.52 4.43
C TYR A 75 13.26 12.00 4.51
N THR A 76 12.41 12.78 5.15
CA THR A 76 12.72 14.14 5.56
C THR A 76 13.45 14.10 6.91
N GLY A 77 14.34 15.08 7.12
CA GLY A 77 15.43 15.11 8.10
C GLY A 77 15.08 14.83 9.57
N PRO A 78 16.01 15.11 10.49
CA PRO A 78 15.73 14.93 11.91
C PRO A 78 14.75 16.01 12.37
N HIS A 79 13.50 15.61 12.60
CA HIS A 79 12.46 16.46 13.15
C HIS A 79 12.45 16.36 14.66
N GLU A 80 12.52 17.50 15.34
CA GLU A 80 12.41 17.57 16.79
C GLU A 80 11.02 17.10 17.24
N VAL A 81 10.99 16.20 18.23
CA VAL A 81 9.76 15.69 18.82
C VAL A 81 9.30 16.60 19.96
N ILE A 82 8.23 17.35 19.72
CA ILE A 82 7.65 18.31 20.69
C ILE A 82 6.77 17.56 21.70
N ARG A 83 5.94 16.62 21.24
CA ARG A 83 4.98 15.90 22.08
C ARG A 83 4.79 14.47 21.61
N ARG A 84 4.68 13.53 22.54
CA ARG A 84 4.39 12.11 22.28
C ARG A 84 3.03 11.71 22.85
N THR A 85 2.30 10.92 22.09
CA THR A 85 1.09 10.18 22.47
C THR A 85 1.29 8.74 22.01
N ASP A 86 0.57 7.76 22.57
CA ASP A 86 0.81 6.32 22.33
C ASP A 86 0.91 5.90 20.85
N SER A 87 0.33 6.66 19.93
CA SER A 87 0.47 6.42 18.48
C SER A 87 0.87 7.66 17.67
N VAL A 88 0.95 8.85 18.28
CA VAL A 88 1.08 10.13 17.56
C VAL A 88 2.23 10.95 18.11
N HIS A 89 3.13 11.38 17.22
CA HIS A 89 4.26 12.25 17.54
C HIS A 89 4.02 13.62 16.89
N HIS A 90 4.06 14.68 17.69
CA HIS A 90 4.02 16.06 17.20
C HIS A 90 5.43 16.54 16.96
N LEU A 91 5.67 17.02 15.74
CA LEU A 91 7.00 17.33 15.25
C LEU A 91 7.09 18.79 14.83
N HIS A 92 8.26 19.39 15.05
CA HIS A 92 8.58 20.65 14.40
C HIS A 92 8.96 20.37 12.95
N LYS A 93 8.15 20.86 11.99
CA LYS A 93 8.41 20.68 10.57
C LYS A 93 9.37 21.77 10.09
N TRP A 94 10.53 21.36 9.60
CA TRP A 94 11.43 22.27 8.90
C TRP A 94 10.88 22.60 7.50
N LYS A 95 10.94 23.88 7.11
CA LYS A 95 10.56 24.34 5.78
C LYS A 95 11.73 24.11 4.84
N LYS A 96 11.51 23.35 3.77
CA LYS A 96 12.49 23.22 2.68
C LYS A 96 12.26 24.38 1.71
N GLU A 97 13.24 25.28 1.54
CA GLU A 97 13.21 26.25 0.44
C GLU A 97 13.11 25.50 -0.91
N SER A 98 12.17 25.95 -1.74
CA SER A 98 11.90 25.42 -3.07
C SER A 98 13.00 25.81 -4.05
N SER A 99 14.12 25.10 -4.04
CA SER A 99 15.07 25.15 -5.15
C SER A 99 14.68 24.11 -6.19
N PHE A 100 13.79 24.51 -7.09
CA PHE A 100 13.62 23.87 -8.38
C PHE A 100 14.73 24.41 -9.28
N ASN A 101 15.73 23.57 -9.58
CA ASN A 101 16.66 23.78 -10.68
C ASN A 101 16.33 22.74 -11.76
#